data_AF-A0A5D2PGN7-F1
#
_entry.id   AF-A0A5D2PGN7-F1
#
_cell.length_a   1.000
_cell.length_b   1.000
_cell.length_c   1.000
_cell.angle_alpha   90.00
_cell.angle_beta   90.00
_cell.angle_gamma   90.00
#
_symmetry.space_group_name_H-M   'P 1'
#
loop_
_entity.id
_entity.type
_entity.pdbx_description
1 polymer ?
#
loop_
_entity_poly.entity_id
_entity_poly.type
_entity_poly.pdbx_seq_one_letter_code
_entity_poly.pdbx_strand_id
1 'polypeptide(L)'
;MALQGINLPLAFSGQEAIWQKVFMGFNISMEDLNDFFGGPAFLAWARMGNLHTWGGPLSKNWLKQQLVLQKKILSRMLELGMTPVLPSFSGNVPAALKTIFPTANITRLGDWNTVDSDPRWCCTYLLNPSDPLFVEIGEAFIKMQIKEYGDVTDIYNCDTFNENSPPTNDTTYISSLGAAVYKAMSNGDKDAVWLMQGWLFYSDSTFWKPPQMKALLHSVPVGKMIVLDLFADVKPIWATSSQFYGTPYVWCLLHNFGGNIEMYGTLDAISSGPVDARISKNSTMVGVGMCMEGIEQNPVVYEFMSEMAFRKEKVPVLEWLKTYTHRRYGKSVQQIKEAWAILYHTVYNCTDGIADHNIDFIVKFPDWDPSINFGSRPSKLNSMHTFRSRTRSRRFSFQERSSDLPQAHLWYSTHEVVNALKLFLAAGNDLAGSLTYRYDLVDLTRQV
;
A
#
# COMPACT_ATOMS: atom_id res chain seq x y z
N MET A 1 13.57 -11.65 3.12
CA MET A 1 12.46 -12.36 2.44
C MET A 1 12.43 -13.84 2.81
N ALA A 2 13.36 -14.68 2.32
CA ALA A 2 13.34 -16.12 2.58
C ALA A 2 13.32 -16.49 4.08
N LEU A 3 14.20 -15.87 4.89
CA LEU A 3 14.23 -16.09 6.34
C LEU A 3 12.91 -15.72 7.06
N GLN A 4 12.10 -14.85 6.43
CA GLN A 4 10.82 -14.39 6.95
C GLN A 4 9.63 -15.15 6.33
N GLY A 5 9.89 -16.27 5.64
CA GLY A 5 8.84 -17.11 5.06
C GLY A 5 8.14 -16.58 3.81
N ILE A 6 8.63 -15.47 3.22
CA ILE A 6 8.02 -14.90 2.02
C ILE A 6 8.20 -15.85 0.84
N ASN A 7 7.11 -16.28 0.23
CA ASN A 7 7.09 -17.17 -0.94
C ASN A 7 6.37 -16.59 -2.17
N LEU A 8 5.70 -15.45 -2.07
CA LEU A 8 4.94 -14.83 -3.18
C LEU A 8 5.25 -13.32 -3.33
N PRO A 9 6.47 -12.91 -3.73
CA PRO A 9 6.77 -11.49 -3.84
C PRO A 9 6.60 -10.95 -5.27
N LEU A 10 6.27 -9.66 -5.36
CA LEU A 10 6.22 -8.91 -6.62
C LEU A 10 7.62 -8.78 -7.25
N ALA A 11 7.72 -9.04 -8.56
CA ALA A 11 8.96 -8.96 -9.32
C ALA A 11 8.79 -8.03 -10.53
N PHE A 12 8.81 -6.71 -10.30
CA PHE A 12 8.38 -5.69 -11.28
C PHE A 12 9.54 -4.97 -11.98
N SER A 13 10.79 -5.32 -11.67
CA SER A 13 11.96 -4.67 -12.30
C SER A 13 11.97 -4.94 -13.81
N GLY A 14 12.33 -3.92 -14.60
CA GLY A 14 12.49 -4.06 -16.05
C GLY A 14 11.20 -4.20 -16.86
N GLN A 15 10.00 -4.05 -16.25
CA GLN A 15 8.76 -4.19 -17.01
C GLN A 15 8.61 -3.18 -18.16
N GLU A 16 9.19 -1.97 -18.04
CA GLU A 16 9.18 -0.98 -19.12
C GLU A 16 9.95 -1.49 -20.35
N ALA A 17 10.98 -2.33 -20.16
CA ALA A 17 11.69 -2.96 -21.27
C ALA A 17 10.84 -4.03 -21.97
N ILE A 18 9.93 -4.68 -21.25
CA ILE A 18 8.93 -5.59 -21.84
C ILE A 18 7.90 -4.77 -22.62
N TRP A 19 7.35 -3.71 -22.02
CA TRP A 19 6.40 -2.81 -22.69
C TRP A 19 6.99 -2.20 -23.96
N GLN A 20 8.25 -1.77 -23.94
CA GLN A 20 8.94 -1.31 -25.14
C GLN A 20 8.92 -2.36 -26.26
N LYS A 21 9.27 -3.61 -25.96
CA LYS A 21 9.28 -4.69 -26.96
C LYS A 21 7.89 -5.01 -27.50
N VAL A 22 6.87 -4.95 -26.64
CA VAL A 22 5.47 -5.18 -27.02
C VAL A 22 4.99 -4.07 -27.94
N PHE A 23 5.07 -2.81 -27.51
CA PHE A 23 4.53 -1.68 -28.27
C PHE A 23 5.27 -1.42 -29.58
N MET A 24 6.57 -1.74 -29.68
CA MET A 24 7.26 -1.76 -30.98
C MET A 24 6.63 -2.75 -31.98
N GLY A 25 6.07 -3.87 -31.50
CA GLY A 25 5.29 -4.80 -32.32
C GLY A 25 3.94 -4.25 -32.79
N PHE A 26 3.45 -3.19 -32.15
CA PHE A 26 2.25 -2.43 -32.53
C PHE A 26 2.61 -1.12 -33.25
N ASN A 27 3.79 -1.03 -33.87
CA ASN A 27 4.29 0.13 -34.61
C ASN A 27 4.43 1.43 -33.78
N ILE A 28 4.55 1.34 -32.45
CA ILE A 28 4.84 2.48 -31.59
C ILE A 28 6.35 2.68 -31.52
N SER A 29 6.83 3.89 -31.79
CA SER A 29 8.26 4.20 -31.74
C SER A 29 8.78 4.26 -30.29
N MET A 30 10.11 4.27 -30.13
CA MET A 30 10.68 4.48 -28.80
C MET A 30 10.40 5.89 -28.30
N GLU A 31 10.38 6.86 -29.20
CA GLU A 31 10.11 8.26 -28.93
C GLU A 31 8.67 8.45 -28.42
N ASP A 32 7.70 7.75 -29.01
CA ASP A 32 6.29 7.77 -28.56
C ASP A 32 6.12 7.25 -27.12
N LEU A 33 7.00 6.36 -26.66
CA LEU A 33 6.96 5.81 -25.31
C LEU A 33 7.57 6.73 -24.25
N ASN A 34 8.30 7.78 -24.66
CA ASN A 34 8.81 8.79 -23.71
C ASN A 34 7.67 9.52 -22.98
N ASP A 35 6.52 9.65 -23.65
CA ASP A 35 5.31 10.27 -23.09
C ASP A 35 4.40 9.26 -22.36
N PHE A 36 4.82 7.99 -22.28
CA PHE A 36 4.07 6.93 -21.60
C PHE A 36 4.72 6.52 -20.27
N PHE A 37 6.03 6.33 -20.27
CA PHE A 37 6.74 5.93 -19.05
C PHE A 37 6.94 7.11 -18.09
N GLY A 38 6.75 6.85 -16.79
CA GLY A 38 7.24 7.74 -15.73
C GLY A 38 8.75 7.62 -15.53
N GLY A 39 9.32 8.57 -14.80
CA GLY A 39 10.70 8.52 -14.33
C GLY A 39 10.93 7.41 -13.29
N PRO A 40 12.18 7.01 -13.02
CA PRO A 40 12.50 5.87 -12.15
C PRO A 40 11.84 5.89 -10.77
N ALA A 41 11.73 7.06 -10.14
CA ALA A 41 11.13 7.23 -8.82
C ALA A 41 9.59 7.26 -8.83
N PHE A 42 8.96 7.34 -10.02
CA PHE A 42 7.52 7.50 -10.19
C PHE A 42 6.86 6.29 -10.89
N LEU A 43 7.63 5.22 -11.09
CA LEU A 43 7.17 4.06 -11.85
C LEU A 43 5.98 3.36 -11.21
N ALA A 44 5.86 3.33 -9.88
CA ALA A 44 4.71 2.72 -9.20
C ALA A 44 3.38 3.30 -9.72
N TRP A 45 3.22 4.62 -9.63
CA TRP A 45 2.03 5.34 -10.11
C TRP A 45 1.89 5.31 -11.63
N ALA A 46 3.00 5.30 -12.38
CA ALA A 46 2.93 5.16 -13.84
C ALA A 46 2.33 3.81 -14.26
N ARG A 47 2.75 2.72 -13.60
CA ARG A 47 2.28 1.35 -13.87
C ARG A 47 0.83 1.12 -13.47
N MET A 48 0.38 1.81 -12.42
CA MET A 48 -1.02 1.83 -11.97
C MET A 48 -1.91 2.78 -12.80
N GLY A 49 -1.34 3.43 -13.83
CA GLY A 49 -2.10 4.28 -14.75
C GLY A 49 -2.52 5.63 -14.15
N ASN A 50 -1.90 6.06 -13.05
CA ASN A 50 -2.19 7.34 -12.41
C ASN A 50 -1.51 8.51 -13.13
N LEU A 51 -0.26 8.29 -13.55
CA LEU A 51 0.57 9.31 -14.20
C LEU A 51 1.28 8.78 -15.44
N HIS A 52 1.77 9.68 -16.27
CA HIS A 52 2.69 9.38 -17.37
C HIS A 52 3.69 10.53 -17.53
N THR A 53 4.80 10.31 -18.24
CA THR A 53 5.84 11.31 -18.58
C THR A 53 6.67 11.87 -17.40
N TRP A 54 6.07 12.11 -16.23
CA TRP A 54 6.69 12.83 -15.11
C TRP A 54 7.99 12.18 -14.64
N GLY A 55 9.07 12.97 -14.58
CA GLY A 55 10.41 12.53 -14.20
C GLY A 55 11.15 11.68 -15.25
N GLY A 56 10.55 11.45 -16.42
CA GLY A 56 11.17 10.75 -17.55
C GLY A 56 11.99 11.68 -18.47
N PRO A 57 12.42 11.17 -19.64
CA PRO A 57 12.22 9.80 -20.14
C PRO A 57 13.22 8.79 -19.55
N LEU A 58 12.90 7.50 -19.65
CA LEU A 58 13.81 6.42 -19.28
C LEU A 58 14.89 6.21 -20.36
N SER A 59 16.16 6.21 -19.95
CA SER A 59 17.26 5.96 -20.89
C SER A 59 17.29 4.51 -21.40
N LYS A 60 17.84 4.28 -22.59
CA LYS A 60 18.13 2.94 -23.12
C LYS A 60 18.97 2.09 -22.14
N ASN A 61 19.93 2.73 -21.47
CA ASN A 61 20.78 2.07 -20.49
C ASN A 61 19.99 1.61 -19.27
N TRP A 62 19.05 2.43 -18.77
CA TRP A 62 18.15 2.04 -17.69
C TRP A 62 17.34 0.80 -18.04
N LEU A 63 16.65 0.80 -19.19
CA LEU A 63 15.83 -0.33 -19.65
C LEU A 63 16.66 -1.63 -19.73
N LYS A 64 17.86 -1.55 -20.32
CA LYS A 64 18.78 -2.69 -20.41
C LYS A 64 19.21 -3.20 -19.04
N GLN A 65 19.62 -2.31 -18.14
CA GLN A 65 20.12 -2.71 -16.82
C GLN A 65 19.00 -3.30 -15.95
N GLN A 66 17.80 -2.71 -15.98
CA GLN A 66 16.64 -3.22 -15.25
C GLN A 66 16.20 -4.60 -15.75
N LEU A 67 16.22 -4.83 -17.06
CA LEU A 67 15.93 -6.15 -17.63
C LEU A 67 16.95 -7.21 -17.15
N VAL A 68 18.24 -6.87 -17.12
CA VAL A 68 19.29 -7.77 -16.60
C VAL A 68 19.10 -8.03 -15.10
N LEU A 69 18.78 -6.99 -14.33
CA LEU A 69 18.52 -7.12 -12.89
C LEU A 69 17.33 -8.05 -12.63
N GLN A 70 16.23 -7.88 -13.36
CA GLN A 70 15.04 -8.72 -13.22
C GLN A 70 15.36 -10.20 -13.43
N LYS A 71 16.14 -10.56 -14.46
CA LYS A 71 16.54 -11.96 -14.69
C LYS A 71 17.34 -12.53 -13.50
N LYS A 72 18.18 -11.73 -12.84
CA LYS A 72 18.89 -12.13 -11.61
C LYS A 72 17.94 -12.30 -10.42
N ILE A 73 16.99 -11.38 -10.25
CA ILE A 73 15.97 -11.45 -9.19
C ILE A 73 15.15 -12.73 -9.34
N LEU A 74 14.60 -12.99 -10.52
CA LEU A 74 13.80 -14.18 -10.80
C LEU A 74 14.59 -15.47 -10.56
N SER A 75 15.84 -15.56 -11.04
CA SER A 75 16.70 -16.72 -10.78
C SER A 75 16.84 -17.00 -9.28
N ARG A 76 17.13 -15.96 -8.47
CA ARG A 76 17.29 -16.12 -7.03
C ARG A 76 15.97 -16.46 -6.32
N MET A 77 14.86 -15.91 -6.78
CA MET A 77 13.54 -16.25 -6.23
C MET A 77 13.21 -17.72 -6.43
N LEU A 78 13.41 -18.23 -7.65
CA LEU A 78 13.19 -19.64 -7.97
C LEU A 78 14.15 -20.58 -7.22
N GLU A 79 15.43 -20.21 -7.10
CA GLU A 79 16.41 -20.95 -6.27
C GLU A 79 15.96 -21.10 -4.81
N LEU A 80 15.21 -20.13 -4.29
CA LEU A 80 14.69 -20.12 -2.92
C LEU A 80 13.27 -20.70 -2.79
N GLY A 81 12.70 -21.22 -3.88
CA GLY A 81 11.34 -21.79 -3.89
C GLY A 81 10.22 -20.75 -3.79
N MET A 82 10.49 -19.49 -4.16
CA MET A 82 9.47 -18.45 -4.25
C MET A 82 8.77 -18.47 -5.61
N THR A 83 7.48 -18.14 -5.63
CA THR A 83 6.70 -17.87 -6.83
C THR A 83 6.72 -16.37 -7.12
N PRO A 84 7.40 -15.89 -8.17
CA PRO A 84 7.34 -14.48 -8.56
C PRO A 84 5.94 -14.07 -9.00
N VAL A 85 5.51 -12.88 -8.62
CA VAL A 85 4.35 -12.24 -9.25
C VAL A 85 4.85 -11.28 -10.32
N LEU A 86 4.50 -11.56 -11.57
CA LEU A 86 4.86 -10.71 -12.71
C LEU A 86 3.74 -9.68 -13.01
N PRO A 87 4.04 -8.53 -13.63
CA PRO A 87 3.00 -7.60 -14.03
C PRO A 87 2.11 -8.16 -15.15
N SER A 88 0.95 -7.54 -15.36
CA SER A 88 0.07 -7.75 -16.53
C SER A 88 -0.49 -6.43 -17.05
N PHE A 89 -1.27 -6.51 -18.13
CA PHE A 89 -1.94 -5.37 -18.74
C PHE A 89 -3.26 -5.05 -18.05
N SER A 90 -3.39 -3.80 -17.56
CA SER A 90 -4.62 -3.28 -16.93
C SER A 90 -5.51 -2.44 -17.85
N GLY A 91 -5.09 -2.20 -19.10
CA GLY A 91 -5.82 -1.36 -20.07
C GLY A 91 -5.19 0.00 -20.38
N ASN A 92 -4.23 0.47 -19.57
CA ASN A 92 -3.56 1.76 -19.80
C ASN A 92 -2.58 1.69 -20.97
N VAL A 93 -2.71 2.61 -21.92
CA VAL A 93 -1.97 2.61 -23.20
C VAL A 93 -1.31 3.97 -23.47
N PRO A 94 -0.25 4.02 -24.29
CA PRO A 94 0.33 5.29 -24.74
C PRO A 94 -0.64 6.08 -25.64
N ALA A 95 -0.57 7.41 -25.58
CA ALA A 95 -1.37 8.29 -26.41
C ALA A 95 -1.22 8.00 -27.91
N ALA A 96 -0.01 7.63 -28.34
CA ALA A 96 0.33 7.28 -29.72
C ALA A 96 -0.51 6.11 -30.27
N LEU A 97 -1.02 5.22 -29.42
CA LEU A 97 -1.88 4.11 -29.86
C LEU A 97 -3.14 4.63 -30.57
N LYS A 98 -3.68 5.79 -30.14
CA LYS A 98 -4.84 6.42 -30.79
C LYS A 98 -4.52 6.96 -32.18
N THR A 99 -3.28 7.37 -32.44
CA THR A 99 -2.83 7.82 -33.76
C THR A 99 -2.65 6.64 -34.71
N ILE A 100 -2.09 5.54 -34.20
CA ILE A 100 -1.78 4.34 -35.00
C ILE A 100 -3.04 3.51 -35.26
N PHE A 101 -3.94 3.43 -34.28
CA PHE A 101 -5.23 2.74 -34.36
C PHE A 101 -6.38 3.73 -34.14
N PRO A 102 -6.75 4.55 -35.15
CA PRO A 102 -7.74 5.61 -34.99
C PRO A 102 -9.17 5.12 -34.71
N THR A 103 -9.45 3.85 -34.99
CA THR A 103 -10.73 3.20 -34.67
C THR A 103 -10.76 2.59 -33.27
N ALA A 104 -9.63 2.56 -32.55
CA ALA A 104 -9.55 2.01 -31.22
C ALA A 104 -10.38 2.85 -30.23
N ASN A 105 -11.18 2.20 -29.41
CA ASN A 105 -12.00 2.85 -28.40
C ASN A 105 -11.14 3.19 -27.17
N ILE A 106 -10.49 4.34 -27.21
CA ILE A 106 -9.60 4.82 -26.15
C ILE A 106 -10.22 6.06 -25.49
N THR A 107 -10.49 5.96 -24.19
CA THR A 107 -10.93 7.07 -23.36
C THR A 107 -9.75 7.66 -22.59
N ARG A 108 -9.89 8.91 -22.18
CA ARG A 108 -8.94 9.56 -21.30
C ARG A 108 -9.50 9.56 -19.88
N LEU A 109 -8.70 9.12 -18.91
CA LEU A 109 -9.07 9.12 -17.51
C LEU A 109 -9.05 10.54 -16.93
N GLY A 110 -9.65 10.69 -15.75
CA GLY A 110 -9.67 11.94 -14.99
C GLY A 110 -8.30 12.32 -14.43
N ASP A 111 -8.24 13.52 -13.84
CA ASP A 111 -7.08 14.00 -13.11
C ASP A 111 -6.81 13.16 -11.85
N TRP A 112 -5.55 12.78 -11.67
CA TRP A 112 -5.05 12.14 -10.47
C TRP A 112 -4.05 13.09 -9.83
N ASN A 113 -4.55 13.93 -8.92
CA ASN A 113 -3.77 14.75 -8.00
C ASN A 113 -2.60 15.54 -8.63
N THR A 114 -2.75 16.05 -9.86
CA THR A 114 -1.72 16.91 -10.45
C THR A 114 -1.80 18.34 -9.94
N VAL A 115 -0.66 19.03 -9.95
CA VAL A 115 -0.61 20.47 -9.66
C VAL A 115 -1.44 21.22 -10.69
N ASP A 116 -2.40 22.02 -10.21
CA ASP A 116 -3.34 22.80 -11.02
C ASP A 116 -4.14 21.98 -12.05
N SER A 117 -4.31 20.67 -11.80
CA SER A 117 -4.96 19.73 -12.72
C SER A 117 -4.32 19.69 -14.11
N ASP A 118 -2.99 19.84 -14.20
CA ASP A 118 -2.25 19.81 -15.46
C ASP A 118 -2.29 18.41 -16.12
N PRO A 119 -3.00 18.27 -17.26
CA PRO A 119 -3.16 16.99 -17.93
C PRO A 119 -1.88 16.45 -18.58
N ARG A 120 -0.76 17.19 -18.53
CA ARG A 120 0.52 16.78 -19.10
C ARG A 120 1.15 15.57 -18.40
N TRP A 121 0.77 15.32 -17.14
CA TRP A 121 1.41 14.29 -16.30
C TRP A 121 0.43 13.24 -15.75
N CYS A 122 -0.87 13.34 -16.01
CA CYS A 122 -1.92 12.42 -15.51
C CYS A 122 -2.81 11.92 -16.63
N CYS A 123 -4.01 11.48 -16.25
CA CYS A 123 -5.12 11.50 -17.18
C CYS A 123 -4.82 10.55 -18.34
N THR A 124 -4.36 9.36 -17.95
CA THR A 124 -3.82 8.35 -18.84
C THR A 124 -4.92 7.85 -19.78
N TYR A 125 -4.50 7.19 -20.85
CA TYR A 125 -5.41 6.68 -21.86
C TYR A 125 -5.78 5.25 -21.52
N LEU A 126 -7.08 4.98 -21.39
CA LEU A 126 -7.63 3.66 -21.09
C LEU A 126 -8.24 3.08 -22.37
N LEU A 127 -7.73 1.93 -22.80
CA LEU A 127 -8.34 1.16 -23.88
C LEU A 127 -9.60 0.47 -23.36
N ASN A 128 -10.70 0.60 -24.11
CA ASN A 128 -11.98 -0.01 -23.72
C ASN A 128 -11.88 -1.54 -23.73
N PRO A 129 -12.40 -2.24 -22.72
CA PRO A 129 -12.33 -3.71 -22.64
C PRO A 129 -13.06 -4.45 -23.77
N SER A 130 -13.96 -3.79 -24.48
CA SER A 130 -14.67 -4.37 -25.63
C SER A 130 -13.87 -4.25 -26.94
N ASP A 131 -12.78 -3.46 -26.95
CA ASP A 131 -11.92 -3.32 -28.12
C ASP A 131 -11.05 -4.58 -28.29
N PRO A 132 -10.98 -5.19 -29.49
CA PRO A 132 -10.13 -6.37 -29.72
C PRO A 132 -8.66 -6.16 -29.33
N LEU A 133 -8.14 -4.93 -29.49
CA LEU A 133 -6.76 -4.60 -29.14
C LEU A 133 -6.46 -4.81 -27.65
N PHE A 134 -7.48 -4.76 -26.78
CA PHE A 134 -7.29 -4.94 -25.34
C PHE A 134 -6.70 -6.32 -25.04
N VAL A 135 -7.31 -7.36 -25.60
CA VAL A 135 -6.86 -8.74 -25.42
C VAL A 135 -5.56 -8.99 -26.18
N GLU A 136 -5.42 -8.46 -27.40
CA GLU A 136 -4.21 -8.62 -28.21
C GLU A 136 -2.96 -8.04 -27.53
N ILE A 137 -3.05 -6.82 -26.99
CA ILE A 137 -1.92 -6.16 -26.31
C ILE A 137 -1.57 -6.89 -25.02
N GLY A 138 -2.57 -7.24 -24.19
CA GLY A 138 -2.31 -7.93 -22.93
C GLY A 138 -1.75 -9.34 -23.13
N GLU A 139 -2.26 -10.09 -24.10
CA GLU A 139 -1.71 -11.39 -24.50
C GLU A 139 -0.26 -11.26 -24.99
N ALA A 140 0.03 -10.27 -25.83
CA ALA A 140 1.38 -9.99 -26.30
C ALA A 140 2.34 -9.66 -25.15
N PHE A 141 1.86 -8.96 -24.11
CA PHE A 141 2.65 -8.65 -22.93
C PHE A 141 3.04 -9.90 -22.14
N ILE A 142 2.09 -10.77 -21.82
CA ILE A 142 2.37 -12.05 -21.14
C ILE A 142 3.34 -12.90 -21.95
N LYS A 143 3.10 -13.06 -23.26
CA LYS A 143 3.99 -13.83 -24.14
C LYS A 143 5.40 -13.25 -24.21
N MET A 144 5.54 -11.92 -24.18
CA MET A 144 6.86 -11.28 -24.17
C MET A 144 7.58 -11.51 -22.84
N GLN A 145 6.88 -11.51 -21.71
CA GLN A 145 7.47 -11.88 -20.41
C GLN A 145 7.97 -13.32 -20.43
N ILE A 146 7.16 -14.28 -20.88
CA ILE A 146 7.55 -15.69 -21.00
C ILE A 146 8.76 -15.85 -21.93
N LYS A 147 8.79 -15.12 -23.05
CA LYS A 147 9.94 -15.12 -23.97
C LYS A 147 11.22 -14.61 -23.33
N GLU A 148 11.13 -13.57 -22.48
CA GLU A 148 12.31 -12.93 -21.88
C GLU A 148 12.81 -13.62 -20.62
N TYR A 149 11.89 -14.15 -19.83
CA TYR A 149 12.16 -14.67 -18.49
C TYR A 149 12.04 -16.20 -18.40
N GLY A 150 11.38 -16.83 -19.37
CA GLY A 150 10.93 -18.21 -19.27
C GLY A 150 9.56 -18.30 -18.59
N ASP A 151 9.03 -19.52 -18.56
CA ASP A 151 7.84 -19.87 -17.81
C ASP A 151 8.20 -20.03 -16.32
N VAL A 152 8.02 -18.95 -15.54
CA VAL A 152 8.51 -18.84 -14.16
C VAL A 152 7.40 -18.67 -13.13
N THR A 153 6.17 -18.42 -13.56
CA THR A 153 5.00 -18.22 -12.70
C THR A 153 3.72 -18.22 -13.52
N ASP A 154 2.61 -18.55 -12.86
CA ASP A 154 1.25 -18.37 -13.37
C ASP A 154 0.54 -17.20 -12.69
N ILE A 155 1.23 -16.41 -11.84
CA ILE A 155 0.59 -15.37 -11.03
C ILE A 155 0.98 -13.98 -11.54
N TYR A 156 -0.04 -13.21 -11.92
CA TYR A 156 0.14 -11.89 -12.50
C TYR A 156 -0.63 -10.81 -11.74
N ASN A 157 -0.02 -9.64 -11.56
CA ASN A 157 -0.66 -8.47 -10.95
C ASN A 157 -0.83 -7.32 -11.93
N CYS A 158 -2.01 -6.71 -11.90
CA CYS A 158 -2.29 -5.41 -12.50
C CYS A 158 -3.56 -4.83 -11.87
N ASP A 159 -3.69 -3.51 -11.88
CA ASP A 159 -4.79 -2.78 -11.23
C ASP A 159 -5.24 -1.62 -12.12
N THR A 160 -6.43 -1.68 -12.70
CA THR A 160 -6.92 -0.65 -13.65
C THR A 160 -7.35 0.65 -12.97
N PHE A 161 -7.92 0.54 -11.76
CA PHE A 161 -8.58 1.64 -11.08
C PHE A 161 -8.02 1.89 -9.68
N ASN A 162 -6.71 1.72 -9.51
CA ASN A 162 -6.04 2.16 -8.30
C ASN A 162 -6.10 3.68 -8.23
N GLU A 163 -6.95 4.23 -7.36
CA GLU A 163 -7.20 5.68 -7.19
C GLU A 163 -7.64 6.43 -8.46
N ASN A 164 -8.00 5.71 -9.51
CA ASN A 164 -8.64 6.25 -10.71
C ASN A 164 -10.12 5.91 -10.68
N SER A 165 -10.99 6.89 -10.95
CA SER A 165 -12.43 6.63 -11.03
C SER A 165 -12.78 5.86 -12.31
N PRO A 166 -13.53 4.75 -12.22
CA PRO A 166 -14.07 4.11 -13.41
C PRO A 166 -15.01 5.05 -14.16
N PRO A 167 -15.10 4.96 -15.50
CA PRO A 167 -15.91 5.88 -16.30
C PRO A 167 -17.43 5.72 -16.08
N THR A 168 -17.86 4.61 -15.48
CA THR A 168 -19.26 4.31 -15.18
C THR A 168 -19.36 3.37 -13.98
N ASN A 169 -20.45 3.45 -13.23
CA ASN A 169 -20.78 2.53 -12.13
C ASN A 169 -21.62 1.33 -12.59
N ASP A 170 -21.84 1.17 -13.90
CA ASP A 170 -22.54 0.03 -14.49
C ASP A 170 -21.76 -1.27 -14.23
N THR A 171 -22.41 -2.20 -13.53
CA THR A 171 -21.85 -3.51 -13.20
C THR A 171 -21.52 -4.34 -14.44
N THR A 172 -22.22 -4.13 -15.56
CA THR A 172 -21.95 -4.83 -16.82
C THR A 172 -20.60 -4.40 -17.40
N TYR A 173 -20.31 -3.10 -17.38
CA TYR A 173 -19.02 -2.56 -17.80
C TYR A 173 -17.88 -3.03 -16.88
N ILE A 174 -18.09 -3.00 -15.55
CA ILE A 174 -17.07 -3.46 -14.59
C ILE A 174 -16.77 -4.95 -14.80
N SER A 175 -17.81 -5.77 -15.00
CA SER A 175 -17.65 -7.20 -15.25
C SER A 175 -16.93 -7.46 -16.58
N SER A 176 -17.24 -6.71 -17.64
CA SER A 176 -16.58 -6.88 -18.94
C SER A 176 -15.11 -6.46 -18.89
N LEU A 177 -14.77 -5.43 -18.11
CA LEU A 177 -13.38 -5.03 -17.87
C LEU A 177 -12.58 -6.15 -17.19
N GLY A 178 -13.04 -6.63 -16.04
CA GLY A 178 -12.33 -7.69 -15.33
C GLY A 178 -12.20 -8.98 -16.16
N ALA A 179 -13.25 -9.32 -16.92
CA ALA A 179 -13.21 -10.44 -17.85
C ALA A 179 -12.20 -10.23 -19.00
N ALA A 180 -12.08 -9.02 -19.55
CA ALA A 180 -11.11 -8.71 -20.61
C ALA A 180 -9.66 -8.77 -20.10
N VAL A 181 -9.39 -8.21 -18.92
CA VAL A 181 -8.09 -8.30 -18.24
C VAL A 181 -7.68 -9.77 -18.05
N TYR A 182 -8.56 -10.57 -17.45
CA TYR A 182 -8.28 -11.99 -17.21
C TYR A 182 -8.20 -12.80 -18.52
N LYS A 183 -9.00 -12.47 -19.53
CA LYS A 183 -8.91 -13.10 -20.85
C LYS A 183 -7.56 -12.84 -21.51
N ALA A 184 -7.04 -11.61 -21.41
CA ALA A 184 -5.72 -11.28 -21.93
C ALA A 184 -4.60 -12.06 -21.22
N MET A 185 -4.69 -12.20 -19.88
CA MET A 185 -3.79 -13.04 -19.09
C MET A 185 -3.86 -14.50 -19.54
N SER A 186 -5.07 -15.08 -19.53
CA SER A 186 -5.30 -16.50 -19.80
C SER A 186 -5.00 -16.93 -21.24
N ASN A 187 -5.09 -16.01 -22.20
CA ASN A 187 -4.64 -16.24 -23.57
C ASN A 187 -3.11 -16.32 -23.68
N GLY A 188 -2.38 -15.55 -22.87
CA GLY A 188 -0.92 -15.58 -22.83
C GLY A 188 -0.39 -16.78 -22.04
N ASP A 189 -1.11 -17.16 -20.99
CA ASP A 189 -0.81 -18.25 -20.08
C ASP A 189 -2.12 -18.90 -19.60
N LYS A 190 -2.37 -20.15 -20.03
CA LYS A 190 -3.62 -20.87 -19.74
C LYS A 190 -3.89 -21.10 -18.25
N ASP A 191 -2.86 -21.09 -17.41
CA ASP A 191 -2.96 -21.38 -15.99
C ASP A 191 -2.97 -20.11 -15.13
N ALA A 192 -2.94 -18.93 -15.77
CA ALA A 192 -2.89 -17.62 -15.13
C ALA A 192 -3.86 -17.44 -13.95
N VAL A 193 -3.38 -16.75 -12.91
CA VAL A 193 -4.12 -16.29 -11.73
C VAL A 193 -3.85 -14.80 -11.57
N TRP A 194 -4.92 -14.02 -11.41
CA TRP A 194 -4.84 -12.58 -11.20
C TRP A 194 -4.70 -12.25 -9.70
N LEU A 195 -3.55 -11.73 -9.30
CA LEU A 195 -3.35 -11.10 -8.00
C LEU A 195 -3.75 -9.62 -8.09
N MET A 196 -4.83 -9.21 -7.44
CA MET A 196 -5.39 -7.85 -7.53
C MET A 196 -5.27 -7.11 -6.19
N GLN A 197 -4.94 -5.82 -6.21
CA GLN A 197 -4.98 -4.99 -5.02
C GLN A 197 -6.43 -4.66 -4.63
N GLY A 198 -6.76 -4.84 -3.35
CA GLY A 198 -8.06 -4.47 -2.78
C GLY A 198 -8.19 -3.00 -2.37
N TRP A 199 -7.15 -2.18 -2.56
CA TRP A 199 -7.10 -0.77 -2.11
C TRP A 199 -8.30 0.06 -2.58
N LEU A 200 -8.70 -0.11 -3.83
CA LEU A 200 -9.84 0.58 -4.43
C LEU A 200 -11.15 0.41 -3.64
N PHE A 201 -11.36 -0.74 -2.98
CA PHE A 201 -12.54 -0.98 -2.13
C PHE A 201 -12.53 -0.15 -0.84
N TYR A 202 -11.37 0.31 -0.41
CA TYR A 202 -11.20 1.24 0.70
C TYR A 202 -11.17 2.70 0.21
N SER A 203 -10.27 3.02 -0.72
CA SER A 203 -9.92 4.39 -1.12
C SER A 203 -11.09 5.13 -1.78
N ASP A 204 -11.95 4.41 -2.52
CA ASP A 204 -13.18 4.95 -3.09
C ASP A 204 -14.38 4.06 -2.73
N SER A 205 -14.58 3.88 -1.43
CA SER A 205 -15.72 3.11 -0.89
C SER A 205 -17.09 3.71 -1.25
N THR A 206 -17.14 4.95 -1.74
CA THR A 206 -18.37 5.59 -2.24
C THR A 206 -18.78 5.06 -3.61
N PHE A 207 -17.80 4.79 -4.47
CA PHE A 207 -18.00 4.15 -5.76
C PHE A 207 -18.15 2.62 -5.61
N TRP A 208 -17.23 1.98 -4.90
CA TRP A 208 -17.13 0.52 -4.82
C TRP A 208 -18.09 -0.11 -3.81
N LYS A 209 -19.39 0.06 -4.07
CA LYS A 209 -20.48 -0.56 -3.32
C LYS A 209 -20.56 -2.07 -3.61
N PRO A 210 -21.32 -2.85 -2.81
CA PRO A 210 -21.43 -4.30 -2.98
C PRO A 210 -21.74 -4.78 -4.41
N PRO A 211 -22.63 -4.14 -5.21
CA PRO A 211 -22.85 -4.55 -6.60
C PRO A 211 -21.61 -4.38 -7.50
N GLN A 212 -20.91 -3.25 -7.41
CA GLN A 212 -19.71 -2.95 -8.19
C GLN A 212 -18.54 -3.85 -7.80
N MET A 213 -18.35 -4.08 -6.49
CA MET A 213 -17.35 -5.00 -5.98
C MET A 213 -17.60 -6.43 -6.45
N LYS A 214 -18.83 -6.94 -6.36
CA LYS A 214 -19.19 -8.26 -6.90
C LYS A 214 -18.99 -8.36 -8.41
N ALA A 215 -19.36 -7.32 -9.16
CA ALA A 215 -19.17 -7.28 -10.60
C ALA A 215 -17.70 -7.46 -11.00
N LEU A 216 -16.77 -6.81 -10.28
CA LEU A 216 -15.34 -6.98 -10.51
C LEU A 216 -14.86 -8.36 -10.06
N LEU A 217 -15.15 -8.76 -8.83
CA LEU A 217 -14.63 -9.99 -8.24
C LEU A 217 -15.16 -11.27 -8.91
N HIS A 218 -16.40 -11.24 -9.41
CA HIS A 218 -17.03 -12.38 -10.10
C HIS A 218 -16.90 -12.30 -11.62
N SER A 219 -16.12 -11.35 -12.14
CA SER A 219 -15.80 -11.25 -13.57
C SER A 219 -14.87 -12.36 -14.07
N VAL A 220 -14.23 -13.08 -13.15
CA VAL A 220 -13.27 -14.16 -13.43
C VAL A 220 -13.76 -15.50 -12.86
N PRO A 221 -13.29 -16.64 -13.40
CA PRO A 221 -13.58 -17.94 -12.81
C PRO A 221 -13.13 -18.04 -11.35
N VAL A 222 -13.87 -18.80 -10.54
CA VAL A 222 -13.53 -19.05 -9.13
C VAL A 222 -12.13 -19.64 -9.03
N GLY A 223 -11.31 -19.10 -8.12
CA GLY A 223 -9.92 -19.53 -7.90
C GLY A 223 -8.91 -18.93 -8.88
N LYS A 224 -9.34 -18.11 -9.84
CA LYS A 224 -8.48 -17.43 -10.80
C LYS A 224 -8.20 -15.95 -10.47
N MET A 225 -8.66 -15.50 -9.32
CA MET A 225 -8.28 -14.23 -8.71
C MET A 225 -7.99 -14.41 -7.22
N ILE A 226 -6.97 -13.69 -6.76
CA ILE A 226 -6.63 -13.52 -5.35
C ILE A 226 -6.58 -12.02 -5.06
N VAL A 227 -7.30 -11.57 -4.04
CA VAL A 227 -7.31 -10.17 -3.64
C VAL A 227 -6.29 -9.94 -2.52
N LEU A 228 -5.47 -8.90 -2.63
CA LEU A 228 -4.69 -8.39 -1.50
C LEU A 228 -5.60 -7.45 -0.70
N ASP A 229 -6.05 -7.88 0.49
CA ASP A 229 -6.75 -7.00 1.44
C ASP A 229 -5.71 -6.04 2.03
N LEU A 230 -5.41 -4.99 1.27
CA LEU A 230 -4.12 -4.30 1.29
C LEU A 230 -3.83 -3.64 2.64
N PHE A 231 -4.87 -3.09 3.28
CA PHE A 231 -4.81 -2.32 4.51
C PHE A 231 -5.55 -3.01 5.67
N ALA A 232 -5.43 -4.33 5.76
CA ALA A 232 -6.24 -5.13 6.68
C ALA A 232 -5.86 -4.96 8.16
N ASP A 233 -4.69 -4.41 8.46
CA ASP A 233 -4.24 -4.07 9.80
C ASP A 233 -5.03 -2.91 10.44
N VAL A 234 -5.63 -2.03 9.63
CA VAL A 234 -6.42 -0.88 10.11
C VAL A 234 -7.85 -0.89 9.55
N LYS A 235 -8.02 -1.24 8.27
CA LYS A 235 -9.30 -1.22 7.53
C LYS A 235 -9.54 -2.53 6.77
N PRO A 236 -9.78 -3.65 7.48
CA PRO A 236 -10.00 -4.97 6.86
C PRO A 236 -11.28 -5.00 6.02
N ILE A 237 -11.13 -5.13 4.69
CA ILE A 237 -12.26 -5.24 3.77
C ILE A 237 -12.91 -6.62 3.87
N TRP A 238 -12.17 -7.68 4.20
CA TRP A 238 -12.72 -9.03 4.37
C TRP A 238 -13.91 -9.06 5.35
N ALA A 239 -13.85 -8.23 6.40
CA ALA A 239 -14.82 -8.19 7.48
C ALA A 239 -16.17 -7.58 7.06
N THR A 240 -16.17 -6.69 6.06
CA THR A 240 -17.38 -5.98 5.58
C THR A 240 -17.85 -6.46 4.20
N SER A 241 -17.05 -7.27 3.52
CA SER A 241 -17.33 -7.80 2.17
C SER A 241 -17.78 -9.27 2.15
N SER A 242 -18.16 -9.83 3.31
CA SER A 242 -18.50 -11.26 3.43
C SER A 242 -17.39 -12.16 2.85
N GLN A 243 -16.13 -11.93 3.25
CA GLN A 243 -14.96 -12.66 2.73
C GLN A 243 -14.78 -12.46 1.22
N PHE A 244 -14.78 -11.19 0.76
CA PHE A 244 -14.67 -10.84 -0.67
C PHE A 244 -15.66 -11.60 -1.56
N TYR A 245 -16.87 -11.83 -1.05
CA TYR A 245 -17.94 -12.57 -1.71
C TYR A 245 -17.50 -13.93 -2.28
N GLY A 246 -16.63 -14.65 -1.55
CA GLY A 246 -16.13 -15.97 -1.94
C GLY A 246 -14.82 -15.97 -2.74
N THR A 247 -14.26 -14.79 -3.01
CA THR A 247 -12.96 -14.66 -3.69
C THR A 247 -11.82 -14.91 -2.69
N PRO A 248 -10.80 -15.71 -3.03
CA PRO A 248 -9.61 -15.84 -2.20
C PRO A 248 -8.93 -14.50 -1.91
N TYR A 249 -8.40 -14.33 -0.69
CA TYR A 249 -7.66 -13.12 -0.35
C TYR A 249 -6.45 -13.38 0.57
N VAL A 250 -5.51 -12.43 0.55
CA VAL A 250 -4.37 -12.36 1.46
C VAL A 250 -4.60 -11.21 2.43
N TRP A 251 -4.56 -11.48 3.74
CA TRP A 251 -4.62 -10.43 4.75
C TRP A 251 -3.29 -9.69 4.76
N CYS A 252 -3.27 -8.40 4.44
CA CYS A 252 -2.02 -7.65 4.31
C CYS A 252 -1.88 -6.59 5.40
N LEU A 253 -0.65 -6.46 5.89
CA LEU A 253 -0.18 -5.30 6.65
C LEU A 253 0.27 -4.22 5.66
N LEU A 254 -0.44 -3.09 5.59
CA LEU A 254 0.03 -1.92 4.82
C LEU A 254 1.03 -1.12 5.64
N HIS A 255 0.64 -0.78 6.88
CA HIS A 255 1.44 -0.09 7.89
C HIS A 255 1.99 1.29 7.50
N ASN A 256 2.83 1.39 6.47
CA ASN A 256 3.56 2.61 6.14
C ASN A 256 3.12 3.20 4.80
N PHE A 257 2.89 4.51 4.82
CA PHE A 257 2.59 5.32 3.66
C PHE A 257 3.75 6.27 3.33
N GLY A 258 4.10 6.39 2.06
CA GLY A 258 5.10 7.31 1.52
C GLY A 258 6.55 7.07 1.94
N GLY A 259 6.84 5.99 2.68
CA GLY A 259 8.16 5.84 3.33
C GLY A 259 8.36 6.81 4.48
N ASN A 260 7.28 7.38 5.05
CA ASN A 260 7.34 8.30 6.17
C ASN A 260 8.02 7.64 7.38
N ILE A 261 8.78 8.42 8.13
CA ILE A 261 9.49 7.96 9.33
C ILE A 261 8.73 8.44 10.56
N GLU A 262 8.08 7.51 11.24
CA GLU A 262 7.36 7.71 12.50
C GLU A 262 7.41 6.41 13.29
N MET A 263 7.47 6.46 14.63
CA MET A 263 7.25 5.26 15.43
C MET A 263 5.75 4.99 15.48
N TYR A 264 5.31 4.00 14.71
CA TYR A 264 3.91 3.63 14.56
C TYR A 264 3.75 2.11 14.53
N GLY A 265 2.61 1.61 15.00
CA GLY A 265 2.20 0.23 14.78
C GLY A 265 0.87 -0.11 15.41
N THR A 266 0.36 -1.27 15.01
CA THR A 266 -0.94 -1.82 15.43
C THR A 266 -0.74 -3.25 15.94
N LEU A 267 0.17 -3.45 16.90
CA LEU A 267 0.62 -4.80 17.29
C LEU A 267 -0.53 -5.71 17.74
N ASP A 268 -1.57 -5.21 18.40
CA ASP A 268 -2.73 -6.04 18.74
C ASP A 268 -3.53 -6.48 17.51
N ALA A 269 -3.66 -5.60 16.51
CA ALA A 269 -4.32 -5.91 15.24
C ALA A 269 -3.51 -6.94 14.44
N ILE A 270 -2.18 -6.85 14.44
CA ILE A 270 -1.30 -7.85 13.82
C ILE A 270 -1.40 -9.22 14.52
N SER A 271 -1.45 -9.21 15.85
CA SER A 271 -1.56 -10.45 16.66
C SER A 271 -2.88 -11.19 16.42
N SER A 272 -3.97 -10.44 16.24
CA SER A 272 -5.33 -11.00 16.19
C SER A 272 -5.90 -11.11 14.79
N GLY A 273 -5.67 -10.13 13.92
CA GLY A 273 -6.30 -9.96 12.61
C GLY A 273 -6.19 -11.19 11.69
N PRO A 274 -4.97 -11.68 11.38
CA PRO A 274 -4.79 -12.90 10.59
C PRO A 274 -5.49 -14.13 11.17
N VAL A 275 -5.49 -14.29 12.50
CA VAL A 275 -6.11 -15.42 13.17
C VAL A 275 -7.63 -15.33 13.07
N ASP A 276 -8.19 -14.16 13.35
CA ASP A 276 -9.63 -13.89 13.30
C ASP A 276 -10.17 -14.04 11.88
N ALA A 277 -9.46 -13.50 10.88
CA ALA A 277 -9.79 -13.66 9.47
C ALA A 277 -9.81 -15.14 9.05
N ARG A 278 -8.80 -15.93 9.45
CA ARG A 278 -8.68 -17.35 9.10
C ARG A 278 -9.76 -18.23 9.74
N ILE A 279 -10.12 -18.01 11.01
CA ILE A 279 -11.11 -18.85 11.71
C ILE A 279 -12.55 -18.39 11.53
N SER A 280 -12.75 -17.23 10.91
CA SER A 280 -14.08 -16.69 10.64
C SER A 280 -14.90 -17.61 9.72
N LYS A 281 -16.22 -17.54 9.87
CA LYS A 281 -17.15 -18.35 9.07
C LYS A 281 -16.98 -18.06 7.58
N ASN A 282 -16.87 -19.12 6.77
CA ASN A 282 -16.69 -19.06 5.32
C ASN A 282 -15.42 -18.31 4.87
N SER A 283 -14.38 -18.25 5.71
CA SER A 283 -13.13 -17.61 5.34
C SER A 283 -12.57 -18.14 4.03
N THR A 284 -12.17 -17.23 3.16
CA THR A 284 -11.43 -17.49 1.91
C THR A 284 -10.00 -16.96 2.00
N MET A 285 -9.52 -16.70 3.21
CA MET A 285 -8.15 -16.27 3.44
C MET A 285 -7.17 -17.39 3.04
N VAL A 286 -6.24 -17.08 2.14
CA VAL A 286 -5.23 -18.02 1.64
C VAL A 286 -3.80 -17.67 2.06
N GLY A 287 -3.60 -16.54 2.74
CA GLY A 287 -2.28 -16.16 3.23
C GLY A 287 -2.27 -14.85 4.00
N VAL A 288 -1.07 -14.49 4.47
CA VAL A 288 -0.75 -13.19 5.05
C VAL A 288 0.30 -12.48 4.20
N GLY A 289 0.28 -11.15 4.18
CA GLY A 289 1.11 -10.32 3.32
C GLY A 289 1.60 -9.05 3.99
N MET A 290 2.57 -8.41 3.34
CA MET A 290 3.20 -7.17 3.76
C MET A 290 3.29 -6.26 2.52
N CYS A 291 2.62 -5.11 2.57
CA CYS A 291 2.35 -4.27 1.39
C CYS A 291 2.77 -2.81 1.57
N MET A 292 3.77 -2.57 2.42
CA MET A 292 4.24 -1.22 2.76
C MET A 292 4.69 -0.42 1.55
N GLU A 293 4.39 0.89 1.54
CA GLU A 293 4.91 1.80 0.53
C GLU A 293 6.42 2.03 0.68
N GLY A 294 6.95 1.93 1.91
CA GLY A 294 8.38 1.97 2.22
C GLY A 294 8.76 1.05 3.39
N ILE A 295 10.01 0.57 3.43
CA ILE A 295 10.43 -0.56 4.30
C ILE A 295 11.50 -0.25 5.36
N GLU A 296 12.13 0.91 5.33
CA GLU A 296 13.31 1.23 6.17
C GLU A 296 12.93 1.85 7.54
N GLN A 297 11.89 1.32 8.20
CA GLN A 297 11.41 1.79 9.51
C GLN A 297 10.69 0.69 10.31
N ASN A 298 10.43 0.92 11.59
CA ASN A 298 9.66 0.05 12.50
C ASN A 298 9.88 -1.48 12.35
N PRO A 299 11.13 -1.98 12.48
CA PRO A 299 11.45 -3.40 12.26
C PRO A 299 10.67 -4.35 13.18
N VAL A 300 10.23 -3.90 14.36
CA VAL A 300 9.40 -4.68 15.29
C VAL A 300 8.08 -5.11 14.66
N VAL A 301 7.48 -4.25 13.83
CA VAL A 301 6.20 -4.49 13.18
C VAL A 301 6.35 -5.57 12.11
N TYR A 302 7.40 -5.47 11.29
CA TYR A 302 7.65 -6.41 10.19
C TYR A 302 8.14 -7.78 10.65
N GLU A 303 8.99 -7.83 11.67
CA GLU A 303 9.36 -9.11 12.29
C GLU A 303 8.12 -9.79 12.87
N PHE A 304 7.26 -9.04 13.58
CA PHE A 304 6.06 -9.63 14.16
C PHE A 304 5.07 -10.13 13.10
N MET A 305 4.79 -9.32 12.08
CA MET A 305 3.88 -9.70 11.00
C MET A 305 4.35 -10.94 10.25
N SER A 306 5.65 -11.05 9.99
CA SER A 306 6.20 -12.24 9.32
C SER A 306 6.02 -13.53 10.13
N GLU A 307 6.12 -13.46 11.47
CA GLU A 307 5.86 -14.62 12.32
C GLU A 307 4.40 -15.10 12.24
N MET A 308 3.44 -14.21 11.93
CA MET A 308 2.03 -14.58 11.86
C MET A 308 1.73 -15.57 10.71
N ALA A 309 2.61 -15.70 9.72
CA ALA A 309 2.52 -16.75 8.70
C ALA A 309 2.71 -18.18 9.29
N PHE A 310 3.38 -18.29 10.44
CA PHE A 310 3.74 -19.56 11.08
C PHE A 310 2.92 -19.86 12.35
N ARG A 311 2.02 -18.95 12.73
CA ARG A 311 1.27 -19.02 13.98
C ARG A 311 -0.20 -19.34 13.73
N LYS A 312 -0.74 -20.24 14.55
CA LYS A 312 -2.17 -20.59 14.52
C LYS A 312 -3.00 -19.74 15.49
N GLU A 313 -2.39 -19.33 16.60
CA GLU A 313 -3.08 -18.64 17.70
C GLU A 313 -2.59 -17.21 17.83
N LYS A 314 -3.41 -16.38 18.48
CA LYS A 314 -3.06 -15.00 18.85
C LYS A 314 -1.83 -15.01 19.76
N VAL A 315 -0.97 -14.00 19.61
CA VAL A 315 0.29 -13.89 20.36
C VAL A 315 0.11 -12.92 21.53
N PRO A 316 0.52 -13.31 22.76
CA PRO A 316 0.65 -12.36 23.87
C PRO A 316 1.78 -11.36 23.57
N VAL A 317 1.43 -10.17 23.07
CA VAL A 317 2.38 -9.20 22.49
C VAL A 317 3.47 -8.79 23.49
N LEU A 318 3.12 -8.51 24.75
CA LEU A 318 4.09 -8.17 25.80
C LEU A 318 5.15 -9.26 26.03
N GLU A 319 4.76 -10.53 26.01
CA GLU A 319 5.72 -11.64 26.17
C GLU A 319 6.58 -11.79 24.92
N TRP A 320 5.98 -11.63 23.74
CA TRP A 320 6.73 -11.63 22.48
C TRP A 320 7.78 -10.52 22.46
N LEU A 321 7.45 -9.29 22.86
CA LEU A 321 8.37 -8.15 22.91
C LEU A 321 9.56 -8.37 23.86
N LYS A 322 9.35 -9.05 25.00
CA LYS A 322 10.47 -9.44 25.88
C LYS A 322 11.47 -10.35 25.17
N THR A 323 11.00 -11.25 24.31
CA THR A 323 11.87 -12.12 23.52
C THR A 323 12.50 -11.40 22.33
N TYR A 324 11.74 -10.55 21.63
CA TYR A 324 12.21 -9.73 20.51
C TYR A 324 13.39 -8.85 20.93
N THR A 325 13.23 -8.09 22.02
CA THR A 325 14.27 -7.18 22.53
C THR A 325 15.53 -7.92 22.96
N HIS A 326 15.38 -9.10 23.57
CA HIS A 326 16.53 -9.93 23.92
C HIS A 326 17.32 -10.39 22.69
N ARG A 327 16.64 -10.90 21.66
CA ARG A 327 17.28 -11.33 20.40
C ARG A 327 17.92 -10.15 19.67
N ARG A 328 17.17 -9.04 19.57
CA ARG A 328 17.59 -7.84 18.84
C ARG A 328 18.83 -7.22 19.46
N TYR A 329 18.91 -7.12 20.79
CA TYR A 329 20.01 -6.44 21.47
C TYR A 329 21.10 -7.38 21.99
N GLY A 330 20.89 -8.69 21.95
CA GLY A 330 21.83 -9.72 22.43
C GLY A 330 21.90 -9.85 23.96
N LYS A 331 21.17 -9.04 24.72
CA LYS A 331 21.16 -9.06 26.20
C LYS A 331 19.78 -8.66 26.73
N SER A 332 19.37 -9.30 27.83
CA SER A 332 18.16 -8.94 28.55
C SER A 332 18.48 -7.84 29.58
N VAL A 333 17.93 -6.65 29.39
CA VAL A 333 18.07 -5.50 30.30
C VAL A 333 16.68 -5.10 30.79
N GLN A 334 16.53 -4.91 32.12
CA GLN A 334 15.22 -4.69 32.72
C GLN A 334 14.57 -3.39 32.24
N GLN A 335 15.35 -2.30 32.18
CA GLN A 335 14.94 -1.00 31.69
C GLN A 335 14.39 -1.07 30.26
N ILE A 336 14.98 -1.91 29.41
CA ILE A 336 14.51 -2.12 28.03
C ILE A 336 13.17 -2.84 28.00
N LYS A 337 12.96 -3.86 28.84
CA LYS A 337 11.67 -4.55 28.91
C LYS A 337 10.56 -3.60 29.34
N GLU A 338 10.85 -2.75 30.31
CA GLU A 338 9.91 -1.71 30.78
C GLU A 338 9.66 -0.66 29.70
N ALA A 339 10.70 -0.19 29.01
CA ALA A 339 10.56 0.77 27.92
C ALA A 339 9.71 0.23 26.77
N TRP A 340 9.97 -1.01 26.33
CA TRP A 340 9.19 -1.62 25.24
C TRP A 340 7.75 -1.95 25.64
N ALA A 341 7.47 -2.21 26.93
CA ALA A 341 6.10 -2.30 27.41
C ALA A 341 5.37 -0.95 27.29
N ILE A 342 6.06 0.17 27.58
CA ILE A 342 5.51 1.52 27.37
C ILE A 342 5.29 1.79 25.87
N LEU A 343 6.29 1.51 25.02
CA LEU A 343 6.18 1.74 23.57
C LEU A 343 5.04 0.92 22.96
N TYR A 344 4.84 -0.32 23.41
CA TYR A 344 3.69 -1.13 23.03
C TYR A 344 2.37 -0.45 23.36
N HIS A 345 2.17 0.02 24.59
CA HIS A 345 0.91 0.68 24.99
C HIS A 345 0.74 2.10 24.44
N THR A 346 1.72 2.61 23.69
CA THR A 346 1.71 3.97 23.11
C THR A 346 1.86 3.91 21.59
N VAL A 347 3.07 4.12 21.08
CA VAL A 347 3.38 4.26 19.65
C VAL A 347 3.05 3.01 18.83
N TYR A 348 3.13 1.81 19.43
CA TYR A 348 2.96 0.55 18.72
C TYR A 348 1.59 -0.13 18.89
N ASN A 349 0.61 0.58 19.46
CA ASN A 349 -0.77 0.06 19.52
C ASN A 349 -1.80 1.15 19.22
N CYS A 350 -1.69 1.75 18.04
CA CYS A 350 -2.70 2.66 17.52
C CYS A 350 -4.02 1.93 17.23
N THR A 351 -5.15 2.52 17.63
CA THR A 351 -6.49 1.93 17.43
C THR A 351 -7.51 2.93 16.88
N ASP A 352 -7.07 4.10 16.40
CA ASP A 352 -7.98 5.16 15.93
C ASP A 352 -8.59 4.88 14.54
N GLY A 353 -8.00 3.94 13.81
CA GLY A 353 -8.46 3.57 12.47
C GLY A 353 -8.08 4.59 11.40
N ILE A 354 -7.04 5.41 11.60
CA ILE A 354 -6.56 6.41 10.65
C ILE A 354 -5.33 5.87 9.89
N ALA A 355 -5.18 6.25 8.62
CA ALA A 355 -3.99 5.94 7.83
C ALA A 355 -2.78 6.72 8.36
N ASP A 356 -1.67 6.02 8.62
CA ASP A 356 -0.47 6.58 9.20
C ASP A 356 0.31 7.43 8.19
N HIS A 357 -0.08 8.69 8.08
CA HIS A 357 0.68 9.71 7.37
C HIS A 357 1.34 10.60 8.41
N ASN A 358 2.67 10.61 8.48
CA ASN A 358 3.38 11.49 9.38
C ASN A 358 2.97 12.96 9.08
N ILE A 359 2.29 13.56 10.07
CA ILE A 359 1.91 14.96 10.06
C ILE A 359 2.55 15.77 11.18
N ASP A 360 3.68 15.29 11.70
CA ASP A 360 4.54 16.03 12.60
C ASP A 360 4.90 17.39 12.00
N PHE A 361 4.97 18.40 12.86
CA PHE A 361 5.31 19.76 12.45
C PHE A 361 6.61 19.86 11.64
N ILE A 362 7.60 19.00 11.95
CA ILE A 362 8.92 19.04 11.32
C ILE A 362 8.91 18.60 9.84
N VAL A 363 7.93 17.78 9.43
CA VAL A 363 7.82 17.29 8.05
C VAL A 363 6.76 18.04 7.23
N LYS A 364 6.00 18.93 7.86
CA LYS A 364 5.01 19.77 7.17
C LYS A 364 5.63 21.09 6.74
N PHE A 365 5.12 21.64 5.65
CA PHE A 365 5.45 23.00 5.27
C PHE A 365 4.98 23.97 6.38
N PRO A 366 5.76 25.02 6.68
CA PRO A 366 5.37 26.06 7.62
C PRO A 366 4.33 26.98 6.97
N ASP A 367 3.14 26.45 6.70
CA ASP A 367 2.08 27.15 5.97
C ASP A 367 1.14 27.82 6.97
N TRP A 368 1.61 28.90 7.59
CA TRP A 368 0.76 29.78 8.39
C TRP A 368 0.79 31.20 7.84
N ASP A 369 -0.36 31.65 7.33
CA ASP A 369 -0.62 33.04 7.00
C ASP A 369 -1.50 33.68 8.09
N PRO A 370 -0.95 34.56 8.95
CA PRO A 370 -1.72 35.29 9.96
C PRO A 370 -2.83 36.17 9.38
N SER A 371 -2.83 36.45 8.07
CA SER A 371 -3.73 37.42 7.45
C SER A 371 -5.07 36.84 7.02
N ILE A 372 -5.23 35.51 7.02
CA ILE A 372 -6.49 34.85 6.66
C ILE A 372 -7.38 34.69 7.91
N ASN A 373 -8.03 35.78 8.30
CA ASN A 373 -9.14 35.77 9.26
C ASN A 373 -10.30 34.91 8.70
N PHE A 374 -10.46 33.68 9.15
CA PHE A 374 -11.70 32.93 8.92
C PHE A 374 -12.80 33.48 9.83
N GLY A 375 -13.61 34.38 9.27
CA GLY A 375 -14.96 34.61 9.75
C GLY A 375 -15.75 33.30 9.74
N SER A 376 -16.29 32.92 10.89
CA SER A 376 -17.46 32.06 11.09
C SER A 376 -17.50 30.72 10.31
N ARG A 377 -17.11 29.62 10.96
CA ARG A 377 -17.75 28.32 10.72
C ARG A 377 -18.97 28.17 11.65
N PRO A 378 -20.18 27.85 11.16
CA PRO A 378 -21.32 27.62 12.03
C PRO A 378 -21.16 26.29 12.76
N SER A 379 -21.16 26.33 14.09
CA SER A 379 -21.29 25.15 14.93
C SER A 379 -22.67 24.52 14.71
N LYS A 380 -22.74 23.37 14.04
CA LYS A 380 -23.87 22.45 14.21
C LYS A 380 -23.63 21.66 15.49
N LEU A 381 -24.15 22.14 16.62
CA LEU A 381 -24.61 21.26 17.69
C LEU A 381 -25.70 21.95 18.52
N ASN A 382 -26.70 21.14 18.86
CA ASN A 382 -28.03 21.52 19.33
C ASN A 382 -28.08 22.37 20.59
N SER A 383 -29.11 23.21 20.63
CA SER A 383 -29.62 23.86 21.84
C SER A 383 -30.06 22.82 22.87
N MET A 384 -29.58 22.95 24.10
CA MET A 384 -30.38 22.58 25.27
C MET A 384 -30.01 23.46 26.45
N HIS A 385 -30.94 24.33 26.81
CA HIS A 385 -30.89 25.17 28.00
C HIS A 385 -30.81 24.31 29.27
N THR A 386 -29.91 24.65 30.18
CA THR A 386 -30.16 24.52 31.62
C THR A 386 -29.40 25.60 32.39
N PHE A 387 -30.16 26.43 33.10
CA PHE A 387 -29.68 27.38 34.10
C PHE A 387 -29.06 26.63 35.28
N ARG A 388 -27.88 27.06 35.76
CA ARG A 388 -27.54 27.02 37.20
C ARG A 388 -26.37 27.92 37.58
N SER A 389 -26.71 28.91 38.42
CA SER A 389 -25.98 29.51 39.55
C SER A 389 -24.49 29.88 39.44
N ARG A 390 -24.23 31.19 39.65
CA ARG A 390 -22.94 31.78 40.04
C ARG A 390 -22.55 31.39 41.48
N THR A 391 -21.35 30.85 41.67
CA THR A 391 -20.53 31.11 42.87
C THR A 391 -19.03 31.14 42.51
N ARG A 392 -18.32 32.03 43.19
CA ARG A 392 -16.96 32.54 42.91
C ARG A 392 -15.83 31.59 43.35
N SER A 393 -14.68 31.82 42.69
CA SER A 393 -13.30 31.74 43.23
C SER A 393 -12.60 30.37 43.22
N ARG A 394 -11.86 30.09 42.12
CA ARG A 394 -10.49 29.55 42.17
C ARG A 394 -9.66 30.18 41.04
N ARG A 395 -8.52 30.76 41.44
CA ARG A 395 -7.47 31.32 40.57
C ARG A 395 -6.72 30.17 39.89
N PHE A 396 -6.35 30.39 38.63
CA PHE A 396 -5.69 29.48 37.68
C PHE A 396 -6.59 28.40 37.09
N SER A 397 -7.36 28.80 36.07
CA SER A 397 -7.86 27.91 35.04
C SER A 397 -6.79 27.82 33.95
N PHE A 398 -6.12 26.68 33.81
CA PHE A 398 -5.47 26.33 32.55
C PHE A 398 -6.58 25.97 31.57
N GLN A 399 -7.20 26.99 30.97
CA GLN A 399 -7.91 26.77 29.73
C GLN A 399 -6.86 26.45 28.69
N GLU A 400 -6.84 25.20 28.22
CA GLU A 400 -6.28 24.88 26.91
C GLU A 400 -6.85 25.89 25.93
N ARG A 401 -6.01 26.83 25.50
CA ARG A 401 -6.32 27.58 24.30
C ARG A 401 -6.22 26.56 23.18
N SER A 402 -7.37 26.20 22.58
CA SER A 402 -7.36 25.54 21.28
C SER A 402 -6.50 26.41 20.37
N SER A 403 -5.30 25.95 20.04
CA SER A 403 -4.47 26.65 19.07
C SER A 403 -5.03 26.37 17.70
N ASP A 404 -5.20 27.39 16.87
CA ASP A 404 -5.56 27.23 15.45
C ASP A 404 -4.40 26.67 14.60
N LEU A 405 -3.31 26.23 15.24
CA LEU A 405 -2.22 25.51 14.59
C LEU A 405 -2.71 24.13 14.14
N PRO A 406 -2.22 23.61 13.00
CA PRO A 406 -2.32 22.19 12.69
C PRO A 406 -1.85 21.38 13.91
N GLN A 407 -2.57 20.34 14.31
CA GLN A 407 -2.11 19.48 15.41
C GLN A 407 -1.39 18.28 14.81
N ALA A 408 -0.24 17.91 15.41
CA ALA A 408 0.36 16.62 15.15
C ALA A 408 -0.65 15.51 15.48
N HIS A 409 -0.68 14.46 14.67
CA HIS A 409 -1.55 13.31 14.92
C HIS A 409 -0.88 12.45 15.98
N LEU A 410 -1.38 12.53 17.22
CA LEU A 410 -0.90 11.73 18.34
C LEU A 410 -2.06 10.92 18.93
N TRP A 411 -1.93 9.60 18.95
CA TRP A 411 -2.89 8.68 19.60
C TRP A 411 -2.43 8.20 20.98
N TYR A 412 -1.31 8.72 21.48
CA TYR A 412 -0.64 8.27 22.69
C TYR A 412 -0.15 9.43 23.57
N SER A 413 0.23 9.10 24.81
CA SER A 413 0.82 10.06 25.76
C SER A 413 2.31 10.29 25.48
N THR A 414 2.67 11.51 25.08
CA THR A 414 4.08 11.89 24.86
C THR A 414 4.91 11.78 26.14
N HIS A 415 4.31 12.02 27.31
CA HIS A 415 4.99 11.87 28.60
C HIS A 415 5.46 10.43 28.84
N GLU A 416 4.67 9.44 28.45
CA GLU A 416 5.03 8.03 28.59
C GLU A 416 6.17 7.66 27.64
N VAL A 417 6.12 8.12 26.39
CA VAL A 417 7.21 7.90 25.41
C VAL A 417 8.53 8.56 25.85
N VAL A 418 8.47 9.76 26.44
CA VAL A 418 9.62 10.40 27.09
C VAL A 418 10.19 9.53 28.22
N ASN A 419 9.34 8.85 28.99
CA ASN A 419 9.80 7.95 30.04
C ASN A 419 10.43 6.67 29.46
N ALA A 420 9.92 6.15 28.34
CA ALA A 420 10.57 5.08 27.59
C ALA A 420 11.98 5.51 27.13
N LEU A 421 12.14 6.73 26.61
CA LEU A 421 13.46 7.26 26.23
C LEU A 421 14.43 7.32 27.40
N LYS A 422 13.99 7.78 28.59
CA LYS A 422 14.83 7.79 29.80
C LYS A 422 15.31 6.38 30.18
N LEU A 423 14.45 5.38 30.06
CA LEU A 423 14.80 3.98 30.31
C LEU A 423 15.79 3.44 29.27
N PHE A 424 15.61 3.80 28.00
CA PHE A 424 16.59 3.51 26.94
C PHE A 424 17.95 4.12 27.27
N LEU A 425 18.01 5.41 27.61
CA LEU A 425 19.26 6.09 27.98
C LEU A 425 19.93 5.44 29.21
N ALA A 426 19.15 5.05 30.22
CA ALA A 426 19.67 4.37 31.40
C ALA A 426 20.28 2.98 31.08
N ALA A 427 19.77 2.30 30.04
CA ALA A 427 20.32 1.04 29.54
C ALA A 427 21.60 1.22 28.69
N GLY A 428 22.01 2.45 28.39
CA GLY A 428 23.10 2.74 27.45
C GLY A 428 24.42 2.08 27.82
N ASN A 429 24.79 2.05 29.11
CA ASN A 429 26.03 1.41 29.56
C ASN A 429 26.05 -0.10 29.27
N ASP A 430 24.88 -0.75 29.27
CA ASP A 430 24.76 -2.19 29.02
C ASP A 430 24.70 -2.54 27.53
N LEU A 431 24.23 -1.61 26.68
CA LEU A 431 23.83 -1.91 25.31
C LEU A 431 24.49 -1.03 24.23
N ALA A 432 25.36 -0.08 24.59
CA ALA A 432 26.02 0.81 23.62
C ALA A 432 26.80 0.06 22.51
N GLY A 433 27.26 -1.17 22.77
CA GLY A 433 27.90 -2.02 21.75
C GLY A 433 26.95 -2.63 20.72
N SER A 434 25.64 -2.62 20.97
CA SER A 434 24.62 -3.18 20.08
C SER A 434 24.16 -2.14 19.05
N LEU A 435 24.38 -2.43 17.77
CA LEU A 435 24.00 -1.54 16.66
C LEU A 435 22.49 -1.35 16.55
N THR A 436 21.72 -2.41 16.80
CA THR A 436 20.25 -2.37 16.77
C THR A 436 19.67 -1.59 17.94
N TYR A 437 20.29 -1.66 19.12
CA TYR A 437 19.93 -0.78 20.24
C TYR A 437 20.21 0.68 19.91
N ARG A 438 21.37 0.99 19.32
CA ARG A 438 21.70 2.36 18.89
C ARG A 438 20.73 2.88 17.84
N TYR A 439 20.31 2.03 16.90
CA TYR A 439 19.27 2.35 15.93
C TYR A 439 17.97 2.74 16.62
N ASP A 440 17.45 1.87 17.49
CA ASP A 440 16.16 2.11 18.17
C ASP A 440 16.23 3.30 19.14
N LEU A 441 17.38 3.53 19.79
CA LEU A 441 17.61 4.72 20.61
C LEU A 441 17.54 6.00 19.77
N VAL A 442 18.14 6.00 18.57
CA VAL A 442 18.09 7.17 17.67
C VAL A 442 16.67 7.39 17.18
N ASP A 443 15.94 6.35 16.79
CA ASP A 443 14.55 6.48 16.32
C ASP A 443 13.63 7.00 17.43
N LEU A 444 13.75 6.46 18.65
CA LEU A 444 13.01 6.95 19.81
C LEU A 444 13.40 8.37 20.22
N THR A 445 14.68 8.74 20.06
CA THR A 445 15.14 10.12 20.30
C THR A 445 14.59 11.07 19.24
N ARG A 446 14.44 10.65 17.99
CA ARG A 446 13.82 11.44 16.92
C ARG A 446 12.32 11.62 17.16
N GLN A 447 11.66 10.62 17.74
CA GLN A 447 10.22 10.65 18.02
C GLN A 447 9.84 11.60 19.17
N VAL A 448 10.74 11.78 20.14
CA VAL A 448 10.56 12.66 21.32
C VAL A 448 11.04 14.07 21.04
#